data_AF-A0A957HAT9-F1
#
_entry.id   AF-A0A957HAT9-F1
#
_cell.length_a   1.000
_cell.length_b   1.000
_cell.length_c   1.000
_cell.angle_alpha   90.00
_cell.angle_beta   90.00
_cell.angle_gamma   90.00
#
_symmetry.space_group_name_H-M   'P 1'
#
loop_
_entity.id
_entity.type
_entity.pdbx_description
1 polymer ?
#
loop_
_entity_poly.entity_id
_entity_poly.type
_entity_poly.pdbx_seq_one_letter_code
_entity_poly.pdbx_strand_id
1 'polypeptide(L)'
;NSCSERELRLLNMILVVILSPSVSSGKTVKEFDTVEQAVKRVLEYPALVDELVQVAELLEERRSHIPIAMEDSPQIPLKIHCRYSRDEVLSAYGYTSVSNVKSMREGVLWIPKENTDVLFVTLNKSAQDFSDTTMYKDYAISEWLFHWESQSTTSVSSKTGQRYLNHASNGTRIALFIRREKRDLSGRTLPFFFAGHVTYVKHESDRPVAITWKLEHPLPGDLVHLLRTAIA
;
A
#
# COMPACT_ATOMS: atom_id res chain seq x y z
N ASN A 1 3.65 10.64 28.99
CA ASN A 1 3.48 11.22 27.65
C ASN A 1 2.60 10.32 26.81
N SER A 2 1.50 10.84 26.26
CA SER A 2 0.64 10.11 25.33
C SER A 2 1.31 10.02 23.96
N CYS A 3 1.32 8.83 23.36
CA CYS A 3 1.81 8.57 22.01
C CYS A 3 0.95 9.34 20.98
N SER A 4 1.57 10.02 20.01
CA SER A 4 0.85 10.68 18.92
C SER A 4 0.18 9.67 17.99
N GLU A 5 -0.82 10.08 17.20
CA GLU A 5 -1.48 9.18 16.25
C GLU A 5 -0.50 8.61 15.22
N ARG A 6 0.47 9.42 14.78
CA ARG A 6 1.52 9.00 13.84
C ARG A 6 2.40 7.91 14.45
N GLU A 7 2.84 8.10 15.69
CA GLU A 7 3.66 7.11 16.40
C GLU A 7 2.88 5.82 16.67
N LEU A 8 1.59 5.92 17.03
CA LEU A 8 0.71 4.75 17.19
C LEU A 8 0.56 3.97 15.88
N ARG A 9 0.40 4.64 14.73
CA ARG A 9 0.35 3.99 13.41
C ARG A 9 1.68 3.32 13.08
N LEU A 10 2.80 3.99 13.34
CA LEU A 10 4.14 3.45 13.09
C LEU A 10 4.42 2.21 13.96
N LEU A 11 4.07 2.26 15.25
CA LEU A 11 4.16 1.10 16.14
C LEU A 11 3.32 -0.06 15.62
N ASN A 12 2.09 0.20 15.18
CA ASN A 12 1.25 -0.85 14.62
C ASN A 12 1.84 -1.49 13.36
N MET A 13 2.46 -0.73 12.46
CA MET A 13 3.13 -1.29 11.28
C MET A 13 4.17 -2.34 11.67
N ILE A 14 5.01 -2.03 12.67
CA ILE A 14 6.05 -2.95 13.14
C ILE A 14 5.43 -4.16 13.84
N LEU A 15 4.43 -3.93 14.70
CA LEU A 15 3.78 -5.00 15.47
C LEU A 15 3.04 -6.00 14.58
N VAL A 16 2.34 -5.55 13.52
CA VAL A 16 1.63 -6.49 12.63
C VAL A 16 2.60 -7.37 11.83
N VAL A 17 3.81 -6.88 11.54
CA VAL A 17 4.86 -7.67 10.87
C VAL A 17 5.45 -8.70 11.84
N ILE A 18 5.88 -8.26 13.02
CA ILE A 18 6.57 -9.13 14.00
C ILE A 18 5.63 -10.20 14.55
N LEU A 19 4.43 -9.79 14.98
CA LEU A 19 3.48 -10.68 15.64
C LEU A 19 2.63 -11.46 14.65
N SER A 20 2.56 -11.02 13.38
CA SER A 20 1.78 -11.66 12.31
C SER A 20 0.39 -12.11 12.77
N PRO A 21 -0.42 -11.21 13.39
CA PRO A 21 -1.66 -11.59 14.03
C PRO A 21 -2.62 -12.12 12.97
N SER A 22 -3.02 -13.39 13.12
CA SER A 22 -3.76 -14.09 12.07
C SER A 22 -5.27 -14.07 12.31
N VAL A 23 -6.03 -14.00 11.22
CA VAL A 23 -7.48 -14.23 11.24
C VAL A 23 -7.72 -15.73 11.04
N SER A 24 -7.89 -16.48 12.13
CA SER A 24 -8.27 -17.90 12.02
C SER A 24 -9.79 -18.01 11.80
N SER A 25 -10.23 -18.81 10.81
CA SER A 25 -11.62 -19.28 10.73
C SER A 25 -12.70 -18.19 10.67
N GLY A 26 -12.41 -17.03 10.04
CA GLY A 26 -13.36 -15.92 9.93
C GLY A 26 -13.69 -15.22 11.26
N LYS A 27 -13.00 -15.55 12.35
CA LYS A 27 -13.04 -14.83 13.62
C LYS A 27 -11.68 -14.22 13.89
N THR A 28 -11.65 -12.92 14.16
CA THR A 28 -10.45 -12.23 14.65
C THR A 28 -10.03 -12.91 15.95
N VAL A 29 -8.89 -13.61 15.94
CA VAL A 29 -8.26 -14.05 17.19
C VAL A 29 -7.68 -12.78 17.79
N LYS A 30 -8.44 -12.16 18.69
CA LYS A 30 -8.02 -10.94 19.37
C LYS A 30 -6.96 -11.32 20.41
N GLU A 31 -5.72 -11.43 19.96
CA GLU A 31 -4.59 -11.80 20.81
C GLU A 31 -4.22 -10.67 21.78
N PHE A 32 -4.43 -9.42 21.38
CA PHE A 32 -4.16 -8.23 22.18
C PHE A 32 -5.36 -7.30 22.22
N ASP A 33 -5.72 -6.80 23.41
CA ASP A 33 -6.79 -5.81 23.56
C ASP A 33 -6.32 -4.41 23.19
N THR A 34 -5.04 -4.11 23.42
CA THR A 34 -4.44 -2.80 23.17
C THR A 34 -3.06 -2.91 22.54
N VAL A 35 -2.60 -1.82 21.91
CA VAL A 35 -1.27 -1.73 21.30
C VAL A 35 -0.19 -1.83 22.39
N GLU A 36 -0.44 -1.28 23.57
CA GLU A 36 0.49 -1.31 24.70
C GLU A 36 0.75 -2.73 25.20
N GLN A 37 -0.26 -3.61 25.19
CA GLN A 37 -0.07 -5.03 25.52
C GLN A 37 0.83 -5.72 24.50
N ALA A 38 0.62 -5.46 23.20
CA ALA A 38 1.46 -6.00 22.13
C ALA A 38 2.90 -5.48 22.21
N VAL A 39 3.10 -4.20 22.53
CA VAL A 39 4.45 -3.63 22.76
C VAL A 39 5.11 -4.33 23.95
N LYS A 40 4.41 -4.47 25.08
CA LYS A 40 4.95 -5.18 26.26
C LYS A 40 5.38 -6.60 25.92
N ARG A 41 4.58 -7.31 25.12
CA ARG A 41 4.90 -8.67 24.65
C ARG A 41 6.21 -8.73 23.86
N VAL A 42 6.48 -7.77 22.99
CA VAL A 42 7.75 -7.71 22.25
C VAL A 42 8.91 -7.38 23.19
N LEU A 43 8.69 -6.45 24.13
CA LEU A 43 9.70 -6.04 25.12
C LEU A 43 10.08 -7.14 26.13
N GLU A 44 9.26 -8.19 26.28
CA GLU A 44 9.63 -9.40 27.05
C GLU A 44 10.81 -10.16 26.45
N TYR A 45 11.19 -9.87 25.20
CA TYR A 45 12.32 -10.48 24.51
C TYR A 45 13.40 -9.45 24.14
N PRO A 46 14.29 -9.06 25.08
CA PRO A 46 15.32 -8.06 24.81
C PRO A 46 16.21 -8.40 23.60
N ALA A 47 16.57 -9.67 23.43
CA ALA A 47 17.38 -10.11 22.29
C ALA A 47 16.69 -9.85 20.93
N LEU A 48 15.37 -10.00 20.86
CA LEU A 48 14.59 -9.67 19.65
C LEU A 48 14.61 -8.16 19.40
N VAL A 49 14.46 -7.34 20.45
CA VAL A 49 14.53 -5.88 20.34
C VAL A 49 15.90 -5.43 19.83
N ASP A 50 16.97 -6.00 20.38
CA ASP A 50 18.34 -5.70 19.96
C ASP A 50 18.58 -6.11 18.49
N GLU A 51 18.07 -7.27 18.07
CA GLU A 51 18.15 -7.71 16.66
C GLU A 51 17.38 -6.77 15.74
N LEU A 52 16.18 -6.32 16.12
CA LEU A 52 15.39 -5.38 15.33
C LEU A 52 16.10 -4.04 15.13
N VAL A 53 16.79 -3.54 16.17
CA VAL A 53 17.60 -2.32 16.07
C VAL A 53 18.76 -2.53 15.10
N GLN A 54 19.52 -3.62 15.23
CA GLN A 54 20.64 -3.93 14.34
C GLN A 54 20.18 -4.09 12.88
N VAL A 55 19.04 -4.76 12.65
CA VAL A 55 18.45 -4.90 11.32
C VAL A 55 18.01 -3.55 10.77
N ALA A 56 17.40 -2.68 11.59
CA ALA A 56 17.01 -1.34 11.15
C ALA A 56 18.21 -0.48 10.72
N GLU A 57 19.30 -0.53 11.48
CA GLU A 57 20.56 0.16 11.13
C GLU A 57 21.14 -0.35 9.81
N LEU A 58 21.20 -1.68 9.63
CA LEU A 58 21.67 -2.28 8.38
C LEU A 58 20.78 -1.93 7.17
N LEU A 59 19.47 -1.87 7.37
CA LEU A 59 18.52 -1.54 6.30
C LEU A 59 18.60 -0.06 5.92
N GLU A 60 18.92 0.84 6.85
CA GLU A 60 19.10 2.27 6.61
C GLU A 60 20.27 2.53 5.63
N GLU A 61 21.34 1.74 5.74
CA GLU A 61 22.51 1.77 4.84
C GLU A 61 22.21 1.19 3.45
N ARG A 62 21.26 0.27 3.34
CA ARG A 62 20.91 -0.45 2.09
C ARG A 62 19.78 0.20 1.29
N ARG A 63 19.38 1.42 1.62
CA ARG A 63 18.30 2.12 0.91
C ARG A 63 18.69 2.40 -0.54
N SER A 64 17.83 1.97 -1.46
CA SER A 64 18.01 2.15 -2.91
C SER A 64 17.50 3.50 -3.42
N HIS A 65 16.55 4.11 -2.72
CA HIS A 65 15.85 5.32 -3.14
C HIS A 65 15.76 6.31 -2.00
N ILE A 66 15.82 7.61 -2.31
CA ILE A 66 15.68 8.69 -1.34
C ILE A 66 14.20 8.75 -0.89
N PRO A 67 13.91 8.53 0.40
CA PRO A 67 12.54 8.62 0.90
C PRO A 67 12.04 10.06 0.91
N ILE A 68 10.80 10.27 0.49
CA ILE A 68 10.15 11.59 0.52
C ILE A 68 8.99 11.54 1.53
N ALA A 69 8.88 12.56 2.39
CA ALA A 69 7.83 12.64 3.41
C ALA A 69 6.47 13.00 2.80
N MET A 70 5.39 12.49 3.38
CA MET A 70 4.02 12.87 3.04
C MET A 70 3.62 14.14 3.78
N GLU A 71 3.98 15.31 3.27
CA GLU A 71 3.69 16.60 3.93
C GLU A 71 2.18 16.86 4.06
N ASP A 72 1.39 16.36 3.11
CA ASP A 72 -0.06 16.55 3.06
C ASP A 72 -0.85 15.57 3.95
N SER A 73 -0.17 14.57 4.52
CA SER A 73 -0.75 13.53 5.39
C SER A 73 0.19 13.16 6.55
N PRO A 74 0.51 14.10 7.45
CA PRO A 74 1.57 13.95 8.45
C PRO A 74 1.34 12.80 9.45
N GLN A 75 0.09 12.41 9.68
CA GLN A 75 -0.29 11.28 10.53
C GLN A 75 0.04 9.92 9.91
N ILE A 76 0.23 9.84 8.59
CA ILE A 76 0.54 8.60 7.87
C ILE A 76 2.07 8.42 7.88
N PRO A 77 2.61 7.40 8.58
CA PRO A 77 4.04 7.21 8.73
C PRO A 77 4.73 6.57 7.51
N LEU A 78 4.14 6.69 6.32
CA LEU A 78 4.73 6.20 5.06
C LEU A 78 5.62 7.27 4.45
N LYS A 79 6.60 6.82 3.67
CA LYS A 79 7.46 7.67 2.85
C LYS A 79 7.37 7.21 1.40
N ILE A 80 7.23 8.17 0.50
CA ILE A 80 7.23 7.93 -0.93
C ILE A 80 8.62 7.40 -1.32
N HIS A 81 8.63 6.48 -2.29
CA HIS A 81 9.79 5.71 -2.74
C HIS A 81 10.33 4.65 -1.77
N CYS A 82 9.60 4.36 -0.69
CA CYS A 82 9.86 3.20 0.15
C CYS A 82 9.00 2.00 -0.25
N ARG A 83 9.33 0.83 0.30
CA ARG A 83 8.60 -0.42 0.08
C ARG A 83 7.90 -0.86 1.36
N TYR A 84 6.64 -1.29 1.22
CA TYR A 84 5.80 -1.72 2.33
C TYR A 84 5.00 -2.96 1.94
N SER A 85 4.89 -3.91 2.86
CA SER A 85 3.90 -4.97 2.77
C SER A 85 2.48 -4.39 2.81
N ARG A 86 1.48 -5.19 2.40
CA ARG A 86 0.09 -4.75 2.46
C ARG A 86 -0.33 -4.39 3.88
N ASP A 87 0.07 -5.21 4.87
CA ASP A 87 -0.36 -5.01 6.26
C ASP A 87 0.27 -3.77 6.87
N GLU A 88 1.52 -3.46 6.54
CA GLU A 88 2.14 -2.18 6.90
C GLU A 88 1.37 -0.98 6.33
N VAL A 89 0.99 -1.02 5.04
CA VAL A 89 0.19 0.06 4.44
C VAL A 89 -1.16 0.20 5.15
N LEU A 90 -1.88 -0.91 5.35
CA LEU A 90 -3.18 -0.87 6.02
C LEU A 90 -3.07 -0.35 7.46
N SER A 91 -2.00 -0.69 8.20
CA SER A 91 -1.76 -0.16 9.54
C SER A 91 -1.35 1.31 9.53
N ALA A 92 -0.57 1.75 8.54
CA ALA A 92 -0.19 3.15 8.41
C ALA A 92 -1.40 4.07 8.13
N TYR A 93 -2.40 3.59 7.41
CA TYR A 93 -3.67 4.30 7.22
C TYR A 93 -4.69 4.06 8.36
N GLY A 94 -4.32 3.33 9.41
CA GLY A 94 -5.19 3.05 10.56
C GLY A 94 -6.38 2.12 10.25
N TYR A 95 -6.32 1.37 9.14
CA TYR A 95 -7.38 0.43 8.77
C TYR A 95 -7.37 -0.84 9.64
N THR A 96 -6.18 -1.37 9.90
CA THR A 96 -5.93 -2.55 10.73
C THR A 96 -4.92 -2.22 11.83
N SER A 97 -5.04 -2.90 12.98
CA SER A 97 -4.08 -2.82 14.09
C SER A 97 -3.87 -4.21 14.66
N VAL A 98 -2.85 -4.35 15.51
CA VAL A 98 -2.62 -5.60 16.25
C VAL A 98 -3.81 -5.97 17.15
N SER A 99 -4.57 -4.98 17.62
CA SER A 99 -5.77 -5.17 18.46
C SER A 99 -7.09 -5.29 17.69
N ASN A 100 -7.09 -4.97 16.39
CA ASN A 100 -8.25 -5.02 15.52
C ASN A 100 -7.80 -5.38 14.10
N VAL A 101 -7.53 -6.67 13.91
CA VAL A 101 -7.04 -7.20 12.64
C VAL A 101 -8.18 -7.19 11.62
N LYS A 102 -7.98 -6.44 10.53
CA LYS A 102 -8.84 -6.48 9.36
C LYS A 102 -8.04 -6.96 8.16
N SER A 103 -8.65 -7.85 7.40
CA SER A 103 -8.12 -8.27 6.11
C SER A 103 -8.87 -7.57 4.98
N MET A 104 -8.14 -7.28 3.90
CA MET A 104 -8.70 -6.80 2.66
C MET A 104 -8.36 -7.81 1.56
N ARG A 105 -9.37 -8.18 0.77
CA ARG A 105 -9.21 -9.09 -0.38
C ARG A 105 -9.04 -8.37 -1.71
N GLU A 106 -9.54 -7.14 -1.81
CA GLU A 106 -9.53 -6.37 -3.05
C GLU A 106 -8.23 -5.59 -3.27
N GLY A 107 -7.97 -5.20 -4.51
CA GLY A 107 -6.80 -4.38 -4.88
C GLY A 107 -6.96 -2.89 -4.58
N VAL A 108 -8.13 -2.44 -4.12
CA VAL A 108 -8.39 -1.03 -3.81
C VAL A 108 -9.15 -0.92 -2.49
N LEU A 109 -8.79 0.09 -1.69
CA LEU A 109 -9.46 0.40 -0.43
C LEU A 109 -9.80 1.89 -0.33
N TRP A 110 -11.07 2.19 -0.08
CA TRP A 110 -11.46 3.52 0.39
C TRP A 110 -11.27 3.62 1.89
N ILE A 111 -10.57 4.65 2.35
CA ILE A 111 -10.32 4.93 3.77
C ILE A 111 -10.99 6.27 4.13
N PRO A 112 -12.25 6.24 4.60
CA PRO A 112 -13.04 7.46 4.83
C PRO A 112 -12.36 8.45 5.79
N LYS A 113 -11.73 7.95 6.86
CA LYS A 113 -11.07 8.79 7.88
C LYS A 113 -9.93 9.63 7.29
N GLU A 114 -9.26 9.11 6.26
CA GLU A 114 -8.12 9.76 5.60
C GLU A 114 -8.51 10.39 4.26
N ASN A 115 -9.79 10.32 3.86
CA ASN A 115 -10.28 10.73 2.54
C ASN A 115 -9.40 10.21 1.38
N THR A 116 -8.93 8.96 1.47
CA THR A 116 -7.95 8.40 0.52
C THR A 116 -8.39 7.05 -0.04
N ASP A 117 -8.33 6.89 -1.36
CA ASP A 117 -8.34 5.58 -2.01
C ASP A 117 -6.90 5.06 -2.12
N VAL A 118 -6.66 3.86 -1.58
CA VAL A 118 -5.37 3.17 -1.62
C VAL A 118 -5.41 2.12 -2.72
N LEU A 119 -4.58 2.28 -3.76
CA LEU A 119 -4.50 1.40 -4.91
C LEU A 119 -3.30 0.45 -4.78
N PHE A 120 -3.55 -0.85 -4.72
CA PHE A 120 -2.52 -1.89 -4.74
C PHE A 120 -2.44 -2.54 -6.12
N VAL A 121 -1.41 -2.16 -6.87
CA VAL A 121 -1.19 -2.58 -8.25
C VAL A 121 -0.12 -3.67 -8.30
N THR A 122 -0.46 -4.80 -8.94
CA THR A 122 0.49 -5.87 -9.27
C THR A 122 0.51 -6.02 -10.79
N LEU A 123 1.63 -5.69 -11.44
CA LEU A 123 1.71 -5.63 -12.90
C LEU A 123 1.64 -7.02 -13.56
N ASN A 124 2.53 -7.93 -13.16
CA ASN A 124 2.57 -9.30 -13.66
C ASN A 124 1.59 -10.15 -12.84
N LYS A 125 0.43 -10.42 -13.44
CA LYS A 125 -0.53 -11.40 -12.91
C LYS A 125 -0.13 -12.75 -13.48
N SER A 126 0.40 -13.64 -12.64
CA SER A 126 0.66 -15.02 -13.06
C SER A 126 -0.66 -15.67 -13.48
N ALA A 127 -0.64 -16.44 -14.57
CA ALA A 127 -1.81 -17.14 -15.11
C ALA A 127 -2.49 -18.10 -14.12
N GLN A 128 -1.81 -18.47 -13.02
CA GLN A 128 -2.35 -19.32 -11.95
C GLN A 128 -3.19 -18.56 -10.91
N ASP A 129 -3.05 -17.25 -10.78
CA ASP A 129 -3.71 -16.46 -9.72
C ASP A 129 -5.05 -15.81 -10.17
N PHE A 130 -5.40 -15.89 -11.46
CA PHE A 130 -6.61 -15.28 -12.03
C PHE A 130 -7.20 -16.16 -13.15
N SER A 131 -8.53 -16.37 -13.13
CA SER A 131 -9.24 -16.91 -14.31
C SER A 131 -9.13 -15.92 -15.47
N ASP A 132 -8.97 -16.42 -16.71
CA ASP A 132 -8.68 -15.73 -18.00
C ASP A 132 -9.55 -14.50 -18.39
N THR A 133 -10.34 -13.91 -17.50
CA THR A 133 -11.35 -12.89 -17.83
C THR A 133 -10.99 -11.46 -17.43
N THR A 134 -9.84 -11.16 -16.82
CA THR A 134 -9.47 -9.74 -16.58
C THR A 134 -7.98 -9.46 -16.43
N MET A 135 -7.24 -9.44 -17.55
CA MET A 135 -5.91 -8.85 -17.59
C MET A 135 -6.02 -7.32 -17.64
N TYR A 136 -6.27 -6.68 -16.48
CA TYR A 136 -6.10 -5.22 -16.38
C TYR A 136 -4.66 -4.87 -16.74
N LYS A 137 -4.49 -3.94 -17.68
CA LYS A 137 -3.17 -3.47 -18.10
C LYS A 137 -2.78 -2.34 -17.17
N ASP A 138 -1.93 -2.62 -16.19
CA ASP A 138 -1.35 -1.57 -15.35
C ASP A 138 0.11 -1.38 -15.77
N TYR A 139 0.57 -0.15 -16.01
CA TYR A 139 1.95 0.11 -16.41
C TYR A 139 2.36 1.58 -16.26
N ALA A 140 3.66 1.83 -16.11
CA ALA A 140 4.20 3.18 -16.18
C ALA A 140 4.23 3.68 -17.63
N ILE A 141 3.57 4.81 -17.93
CA ILE A 141 3.65 5.48 -19.23
C ILE A 141 4.95 6.31 -19.33
N SER A 142 5.35 6.93 -18.22
CA SER A 142 6.58 7.70 -18.05
C SER A 142 6.98 7.75 -16.57
N GLU A 143 8.04 8.52 -16.25
CA GLU A 143 8.37 8.84 -14.85
C GLU A 143 7.21 9.53 -14.12
N TRP A 144 6.33 10.23 -14.85
CA TRP A 144 5.28 11.07 -14.30
C TRP A 144 3.87 10.55 -14.52
N LEU A 145 3.69 9.57 -15.40
CA LEU A 145 2.38 9.10 -15.82
C LEU A 145 2.27 7.60 -15.62
N PHE A 146 1.18 7.16 -15.01
CA PHE A 146 0.87 5.77 -14.76
C PHE A 146 -0.51 5.43 -15.33
N HIS A 147 -0.60 4.35 -16.08
CA HIS A 147 -1.85 3.80 -16.56
C HIS A 147 -2.36 2.74 -15.59
N TRP A 148 -3.63 2.83 -15.23
CA TRP A 148 -4.28 1.93 -14.29
C TRP A 148 -5.72 1.66 -14.73
N GLU A 149 -6.17 0.40 -14.66
CA GLU A 149 -7.58 0.08 -14.89
C GLU A 149 -8.31 -0.28 -13.58
N SER A 150 -9.52 0.25 -13.42
CA SER A 150 -10.37 -0.05 -12.26
C SER A 150 -10.89 -1.48 -12.27
N GLN A 151 -11.45 -1.94 -11.15
CA GLN A 151 -12.19 -3.20 -11.12
C GLN A 151 -13.33 -3.21 -12.17
N SER A 152 -13.64 -4.38 -12.72
CA SER A 152 -14.61 -4.62 -13.79
C SER A 152 -16.05 -4.21 -13.47
N THR A 153 -16.35 -3.96 -12.20
CA THR A 153 -17.67 -3.47 -11.73
C THR A 153 -17.72 -1.95 -11.60
N THR A 154 -16.57 -1.26 -11.67
CA THR A 154 -16.50 0.19 -11.57
C THR A 154 -16.78 0.80 -12.94
N SER A 155 -17.85 1.58 -13.03
CA SER A 155 -18.17 2.42 -14.19
C SER A 155 -17.80 3.88 -13.94
N VAL A 156 -17.72 4.70 -15.00
CA VAL A 156 -17.53 6.16 -14.88
C VAL A 156 -18.63 6.79 -14.03
N SER A 157 -19.87 6.34 -14.20
CA SER A 157 -21.05 6.84 -13.48
C SER A 157 -21.19 6.31 -12.04
N SER A 158 -20.42 5.30 -11.65
CA SER A 158 -20.49 4.71 -10.30
C SER A 158 -19.97 5.68 -9.24
N LYS A 159 -20.39 5.50 -7.97
CA LYS A 159 -19.87 6.31 -6.84
C LYS A 159 -18.34 6.28 -6.76
N THR A 160 -17.75 5.11 -6.98
CA THR A 160 -16.29 4.91 -6.96
C THR A 160 -15.62 5.60 -8.14
N GLY A 161 -16.14 5.42 -9.36
CA GLY A 161 -15.62 6.09 -10.55
C GLY A 161 -15.69 7.62 -10.43
N GLN A 162 -16.81 8.16 -9.97
CA GLN A 162 -16.96 9.59 -9.71
C GLN A 162 -16.00 10.10 -8.64
N ARG A 163 -15.69 9.30 -7.61
CA ARG A 163 -14.68 9.67 -6.62
C ARG A 163 -13.28 9.75 -7.23
N TYR A 164 -12.91 8.80 -8.09
CA TYR A 164 -11.61 8.84 -8.79
C TYR A 164 -11.49 10.04 -9.73
N LEU A 165 -12.50 10.28 -10.57
CA LEU A 165 -12.47 11.33 -11.59
C LEU A 165 -12.51 12.74 -10.99
N ASN A 166 -13.22 12.91 -9.88
CA ASN A 166 -13.41 14.20 -9.21
C ASN A 166 -12.62 14.31 -7.90
N HIS A 167 -11.57 13.50 -7.71
CA HIS A 167 -10.91 13.38 -6.41
C HIS A 167 -10.36 14.73 -5.92
N ALA A 168 -9.72 15.49 -6.80
CA ALA A 168 -9.13 16.78 -6.48
C ALA A 168 -10.19 17.82 -6.04
N SER A 169 -11.30 17.93 -6.76
CA SER A 169 -12.38 18.86 -6.40
C SER A 169 -13.11 18.44 -5.12
N ASN A 170 -13.13 17.14 -4.81
CA ASN A 170 -13.75 16.60 -3.61
C ASN A 170 -12.81 16.59 -2.40
N GLY A 171 -11.56 17.04 -2.55
CA GLY A 171 -10.55 17.00 -1.49
C GLY A 171 -10.14 15.58 -1.08
N THR A 172 -10.36 14.59 -1.96
CA THR A 172 -9.96 13.20 -1.74
C THR A 172 -8.66 12.87 -2.46
N ARG A 173 -7.89 11.93 -1.91
CA ARG A 173 -6.57 11.54 -2.43
C ARG A 173 -6.59 10.14 -3.01
N ILE A 174 -5.64 9.88 -3.90
CA ILE A 174 -5.39 8.55 -4.48
C ILE A 174 -3.93 8.19 -4.19
N ALA A 175 -3.69 7.12 -3.44
CA ALA A 175 -2.36 6.66 -3.07
C ALA A 175 -1.99 5.39 -3.84
N LEU A 176 -0.88 5.45 -4.59
CA LEU A 176 -0.50 4.40 -5.53
C LEU A 176 0.65 3.52 -5.00
N PHE A 177 0.36 2.23 -4.81
CA PHE A 177 1.31 1.21 -4.35
C PHE A 177 1.50 0.18 -5.45
N ILE A 178 2.73 0.01 -5.94
CA ILE A 178 3.02 -0.78 -7.13
C ILE A 178 4.02 -1.88 -6.81
N ARG A 179 3.80 -3.08 -7.34
CA ARG A 179 4.82 -4.12 -7.43
C ARG A 179 4.74 -4.81 -8.78
N ARG A 180 5.87 -5.32 -9.23
CA ARG A 180 5.91 -6.09 -10.48
C ARG A 180 5.23 -7.44 -10.31
N GLU A 181 5.64 -8.22 -9.32
CA GLU A 181 5.14 -9.58 -9.10
C GLU A 181 4.62 -9.73 -7.67
N LYS A 182 3.72 -10.69 -7.47
CA LYS A 182 3.17 -10.97 -6.14
C LYS A 182 4.16 -11.68 -5.23
N ARG A 183 4.97 -12.58 -5.79
CA ARG A 183 5.96 -13.38 -5.07
C ARG A 183 7.30 -13.35 -5.78
N ASP A 184 8.38 -13.47 -5.02
CA ASP A 184 9.71 -13.72 -5.57
C ASP A 184 9.91 -15.21 -5.90
N LEU A 185 11.09 -15.56 -6.44
CA LEU A 185 11.45 -16.94 -6.81
C LEU A 185 11.46 -17.90 -5.61
N SER A 186 11.58 -17.39 -4.38
CA SER A 186 11.51 -18.19 -3.15
C SER A 186 10.08 -18.36 -2.61
N GLY A 187 9.08 -17.79 -3.31
CA GLY A 187 7.69 -17.82 -2.90
C GLY A 187 7.30 -16.77 -1.86
N ARG A 188 8.21 -15.88 -1.45
CA ARG A 188 7.91 -14.81 -0.49
C ARG A 188 7.09 -13.72 -1.15
N THR A 189 6.08 -13.21 -0.45
CA THR A 189 5.26 -12.10 -0.96
C THR A 189 6.10 -10.84 -1.06
N LEU A 190 6.14 -10.23 -2.24
CA LEU A 190 6.87 -8.99 -2.46
C LEU A 190 6.10 -7.78 -1.90
N PRO A 191 6.80 -6.83 -1.26
CA PRO A 191 6.22 -5.56 -0.84
C PRO A 191 5.88 -4.69 -2.05
N PHE A 192 5.03 -3.69 -1.82
CA PHE A 192 4.71 -2.65 -2.79
C PHE A 192 5.63 -1.46 -2.62
N PHE A 193 6.13 -0.94 -3.73
CA PHE A 193 6.74 0.37 -3.82
C PHE A 193 5.66 1.46 -3.73
N PHE A 194 5.81 2.40 -2.81
CA PHE A 194 4.90 3.53 -2.69
C PHE A 194 5.32 4.65 -3.65
N ALA A 195 4.53 4.83 -4.72
CA ALA A 195 4.78 5.84 -5.74
C ALA A 195 4.29 7.24 -5.34
N GLY A 196 3.57 7.35 -4.22
CA GLY A 196 3.02 8.61 -3.70
C GLY A 196 1.56 8.82 -4.08
N HIS A 197 1.11 10.06 -3.86
CA HIS A 197 -0.20 10.49 -4.33
C HIS A 197 -0.18 10.77 -5.82
N VAL A 198 -1.35 10.57 -6.44
CA VAL A 198 -1.54 10.78 -7.87
C VAL A 198 -2.78 11.63 -8.14
N THR A 199 -2.73 12.36 -9.24
CA THR A 199 -3.83 13.21 -9.72
C THR A 199 -4.39 12.69 -11.05
N TYR A 200 -5.71 12.73 -11.19
CA TYR A 200 -6.41 12.33 -12.41
C TYR A 200 -6.01 13.21 -13.61
N VAL A 201 -5.72 12.58 -14.76
CA VAL A 201 -5.44 13.29 -16.04
C VAL A 201 -6.55 13.06 -17.05
N LYS A 202 -6.80 11.79 -17.38
CA LYS A 202 -7.81 11.38 -18.35
C LYS A 202 -8.27 9.95 -18.06
N HIS A 203 -9.40 9.56 -18.61
CA HIS A 203 -9.82 8.16 -18.67
C HIS A 203 -10.25 7.78 -20.08
N GLU A 204 -10.25 6.48 -20.32
CA GLU A 204 -10.79 5.80 -21.49
C GLU A 204 -11.66 4.64 -20.99
N SER A 205 -12.63 4.21 -21.81
CA SER A 205 -13.62 3.17 -21.46
C SER A 205 -14.56 3.52 -20.30
N ASP A 206 -15.75 2.92 -20.30
CA ASP A 206 -16.71 3.08 -19.21
C ASP A 206 -16.53 2.02 -18.12
N ARG A 207 -16.40 0.74 -18.48
CA ARG A 207 -16.33 -0.37 -17.53
C ARG A 207 -15.46 -1.54 -18.03
N PRO A 208 -14.28 -1.81 -17.44
CA PRO A 208 -13.62 -1.01 -16.41
C PRO A 208 -13.19 0.38 -16.94
N VAL A 209 -13.03 1.34 -16.03
CA VAL A 209 -12.48 2.66 -16.35
C VAL A 209 -10.96 2.54 -16.42
N ALA A 210 -10.36 2.94 -17.55
CA ALA A 210 -8.92 2.97 -17.75
C ALA A 210 -8.41 4.40 -17.51
N ILE A 211 -7.75 4.65 -16.37
CA ILE A 211 -7.33 5.98 -15.92
C ILE A 211 -5.84 6.20 -16.17
N THR A 212 -5.51 7.38 -16.67
CA THR A 212 -4.14 7.92 -16.64
C THR A 212 -3.99 8.80 -15.40
N TRP A 213 -3.12 8.39 -14.50
CA TRP A 213 -2.72 9.09 -13.29
C TRP A 213 -1.43 9.86 -13.52
N LYS A 214 -1.34 11.09 -13.00
CA LYS A 214 -0.09 11.86 -12.90
C LYS A 214 0.47 11.74 -11.48
N LEU A 215 1.72 11.31 -11.36
CA LEU A 215 2.41 11.28 -10.07
C LEU A 215 2.83 12.69 -9.63
N GLU A 216 2.80 12.94 -8.33
CA GLU A 216 3.32 14.17 -7.73
C GLU A 216 4.86 14.18 -7.66
N HIS A 217 5.47 12.99 -7.59
CA HIS A 217 6.92 12.79 -7.64
C HIS A 217 7.27 11.81 -8.76
N PRO A 218 8.38 12.04 -9.50
CA PRO A 218 8.75 11.17 -10.60
C PRO A 218 9.20 9.81 -10.05
N LEU A 219 8.76 8.74 -10.70
CA LEU A 219 9.30 7.41 -10.44
C LEU A 219 10.82 7.40 -10.64
N PRO A 220 11.59 6.72 -9.77
CA PRO A 220 13.00 6.46 -10.00
C PRO A 220 13.25 5.78 -11.36
N GLY A 221 14.28 6.20 -12.09
CA GLY A 221 14.52 5.75 -13.47
C GLY A 221 14.71 4.24 -13.62
N ASP A 222 15.30 3.59 -12.62
CA ASP A 222 15.45 2.13 -12.56
C ASP A 222 14.09 1.40 -12.48
N LEU A 223 13.11 2.02 -11.81
CA LEU A 223 11.77 1.48 -11.69
C LEU A 223 10.93 1.72 -12.94
N VAL A 224 11.07 2.84 -13.63
CA VAL A 224 10.27 3.13 -14.83
C VAL A 224 10.43 2.04 -15.89
N HIS A 225 11.67 1.60 -16.14
CA HIS A 225 11.91 0.54 -17.10
C HIS A 225 11.23 -0.76 -16.67
N LEU A 226 11.39 -1.14 -15.40
CA LEU A 226 10.82 -2.35 -14.82
C LEU A 226 9.28 -2.35 -14.83
N LEU A 227 8.66 -1.17 -14.66
CA LEU A 227 7.20 -1.01 -14.61
C LEU A 227 6.56 -0.80 -16.00
N ARG A 228 7.36 -0.52 -17.04
CA ARG A 228 6.94 -0.46 -18.45
C ARG A 228 6.88 -1.85 -19.10
N THR A 229 7.86 -2.70 -18.80
CA THR A 229 8.06 -3.99 -19.50
C THR A 229 7.04 -5.07 -19.17
N ALA A 230 6.10 -4.83 -18.26
CA ALA A 230 5.05 -5.78 -17.87
C ALA A 230 3.96 -5.99 -18.95
N ILE A 231 4.06 -5.33 -20.10
CA ILE A 231 3.12 -5.42 -21.23
C ILE A 231 3.62 -6.41 -22.32
N ALA A 232 4.84 -6.95 -22.18
CA ALA A 232 5.47 -7.82 -23.19
C ALA A 232 5.16 -9.30 -22.98
#